data_AF-A0A8H5SRS9-F1
#
_entry.id   AF-A0A8H5SRS9-F1
#
_cell.length_a   1.000
_cell.length_b   1.000
_cell.length_c   1.000
_cell.angle_alpha   90.00
_cell.angle_beta   90.00
_cell.angle_gamma   90.00
#
_symmetry.space_group_name_H-M   'P 1'
#
loop_
_entity.id
_entity.type
_entity.pdbx_description
1 polymer ?
#
loop_
_entity_poly.entity_id
_entity_poly.type
_entity_poly.pdbx_seq_one_letter_code
_entity_poly.pdbx_strand_id
1 'polypeptide(L)'
;MAPVIDTQLNEGVIYEATKDIFTGQHAEMRDRGAVRALINHHSRTGTLMLRVVNKHGFDAVSEAVLKLLLEKVYESKVIACQRFPDLFKPSTPQSAPRTELGGAVTTTEQATLNGIKEPELDDTQDAREPQEQPTAINDAINSSASDISGSSSLFSIHLPFPTEHLLMEKLQKTLELACYQYGMRELQSTMQKRDWDCPEAAELNQWTELLGQKGNLKQEEFSKPLKELLQSIAQIRHTAVHRVRTDSSGLQRFLADAEELARALGDDICTETISKLRLDTQSTITELRENKQCLKMQLDEAQEEISKRRTELDQQEQENLRHMESEDKRYCALAGEKLQKALNLIGSLAIAPETGDAVLNGDRNVVSNDSHLGHEEHFEDCVESLHSHNCQVEY
;
A
#
# COMPACT_ATOMS: atom_id res chain seq x y z
N MET A 1 -43.76 18.97 -6.92
CA MET A 1 -42.89 18.64 -8.06
C MET A 1 -42.27 17.28 -7.76
N ALA A 2 -42.07 16.40 -8.75
CA ALA A 2 -41.35 15.14 -8.51
C ALA A 2 -39.84 15.41 -8.33
N PRO A 3 -39.14 14.65 -7.47
CA PRO A 3 -37.69 14.80 -7.33
C PRO A 3 -36.99 14.39 -8.63
N VAL A 4 -36.09 15.23 -9.13
CA VAL A 4 -35.17 14.84 -10.20
C VAL A 4 -34.15 13.91 -9.57
N ILE A 5 -34.37 12.60 -9.71
CA ILE A 5 -33.33 11.62 -9.44
C ILE A 5 -32.24 11.86 -10.50
N ASP A 6 -31.11 12.43 -10.09
CA ASP A 6 -29.96 12.57 -10.98
C ASP A 6 -29.37 11.17 -11.23
N THR A 7 -29.88 10.50 -12.26
CA THR A 7 -29.42 9.19 -12.70
C THR A 7 -28.10 9.31 -13.47
N GLN A 8 -27.15 10.03 -12.90
CA GLN A 8 -25.82 10.23 -13.46
C GLN A 8 -25.19 8.86 -13.75
N LEU A 9 -24.68 8.71 -14.97
CA LEU A 9 -24.22 7.43 -15.50
C LEU A 9 -22.88 7.06 -14.84
N ASN A 10 -22.93 6.27 -13.76
CA ASN A 10 -21.74 5.92 -12.99
C ASN A 10 -20.82 4.99 -13.81
N GLU A 11 -19.85 5.58 -14.49
CA GLU A 11 -18.87 4.90 -15.33
C GLU A 11 -18.03 3.87 -14.56
N GLY A 12 -17.80 4.07 -13.25
CA GLY A 12 -17.09 3.12 -12.40
C GLY A 12 -17.88 1.84 -12.16
N VAL A 13 -19.20 1.94 -11.91
CA VAL A 13 -20.11 0.79 -11.80
C VAL A 13 -20.25 0.06 -13.15
N ILE A 14 -20.13 0.77 -14.27
CA ILE A 14 -20.08 0.17 -15.60
C ILE A 14 -18.77 -0.61 -15.77
N TYR A 15 -17.62 0.03 -15.54
CA TYR A 15 -16.29 -0.59 -15.61
C TYR A 15 -16.18 -1.83 -14.71
N GLU A 16 -16.66 -1.76 -13.47
CA GLU A 16 -16.64 -2.90 -12.54
C GLU A 16 -17.47 -4.10 -13.06
N ALA A 17 -18.52 -3.85 -13.83
CA ALA A 17 -19.36 -4.88 -14.45
C ALA A 17 -18.86 -5.36 -15.83
N THR A 18 -17.79 -4.77 -16.38
CA THR A 18 -17.29 -5.04 -17.74
C THR A 18 -15.78 -5.25 -17.85
N LYS A 19 -14.99 -4.97 -16.81
CA LYS A 19 -13.51 -5.11 -16.81
C LYS A 19 -13.04 -6.50 -17.23
N ASP A 20 -13.74 -7.55 -16.79
CA ASP A 20 -13.43 -8.96 -17.11
C ASP A 20 -13.89 -9.39 -18.52
N ILE A 21 -14.63 -8.52 -19.22
CA ILE A 21 -15.10 -8.72 -20.61
C ILE A 21 -14.13 -8.05 -21.59
N PHE A 22 -13.65 -6.84 -21.26
CA PHE A 22 -12.75 -6.06 -22.12
C PHE A 22 -11.28 -6.24 -21.72
N THR A 23 -10.80 -7.49 -21.72
CA THR A 23 -9.40 -7.84 -21.45
C THR A 23 -8.62 -8.14 -22.73
N GLY A 24 -7.31 -7.85 -22.76
CA GLY A 24 -6.44 -8.18 -23.89
C GLY A 24 -6.91 -7.50 -25.19
N GLN A 25 -7.04 -8.25 -26.28
CA GLN A 25 -7.51 -7.72 -27.57
C GLN A 25 -8.89 -7.03 -27.50
N HIS A 26 -9.73 -7.36 -26.50
CA HIS A 26 -11.00 -6.68 -26.31
C HIS A 26 -10.84 -5.28 -25.67
N ALA A 27 -9.77 -5.00 -24.92
CA ALA A 27 -9.46 -3.67 -24.39
C ALA A 27 -9.07 -2.68 -25.51
N GLU A 28 -8.41 -3.17 -26.55
CA GLU A 28 -8.02 -2.41 -27.75
C GLU A 28 -9.18 -2.22 -28.75
N MET A 29 -10.34 -2.84 -28.50
CA MET A 29 -11.50 -2.76 -29.40
C MET A 29 -12.05 -1.33 -29.49
N ARG A 30 -12.34 -0.87 -30.72
CA ARG A 30 -12.94 0.46 -30.99
C ARG A 30 -14.16 0.44 -31.90
N ASP A 31 -14.51 -0.70 -32.49
CA ASP A 31 -15.71 -0.79 -33.33
C ASP A 31 -17.00 -0.74 -32.50
N ARG A 32 -17.90 0.18 -32.86
CA ARG A 32 -19.19 0.38 -32.18
C ARG A 32 -20.12 -0.82 -32.35
N GLY A 33 -20.00 -1.58 -33.43
CA GLY A 33 -20.78 -2.80 -33.67
C GLY A 33 -20.35 -3.95 -32.75
N ALA A 34 -19.05 -4.28 -32.76
CA ALA A 34 -18.45 -5.35 -31.98
C ALA A 34 -18.61 -5.13 -30.47
N VAL A 35 -18.40 -3.92 -29.96
CA VAL A 35 -18.60 -3.60 -28.54
C VAL A 35 -20.06 -3.83 -28.12
N ARG A 36 -21.03 -3.36 -28.92
CA ARG A 36 -22.47 -3.61 -28.67
C ARG A 36 -22.83 -5.09 -28.75
N ALA A 37 -22.23 -5.84 -29.68
CA ALA A 37 -22.44 -7.28 -29.80
C ALA A 37 -21.92 -8.04 -28.56
N LEU A 38 -20.72 -7.68 -28.08
CA LEU A 38 -20.10 -8.27 -26.89
C LEU A 38 -20.92 -7.97 -25.63
N ILE A 39 -21.37 -6.72 -25.45
CA ILE A 39 -22.30 -6.35 -24.36
C ILE A 39 -23.60 -7.18 -24.48
N ASN A 40 -24.30 -7.17 -25.62
CA ASN A 40 -25.53 -7.94 -25.79
C ASN A 40 -25.36 -9.46 -25.56
N HIS A 41 -24.17 -10.03 -25.82
CA HIS A 41 -23.86 -11.41 -25.46
C HIS A 41 -23.77 -11.57 -23.93
N HIS A 42 -22.90 -10.81 -23.27
CA HIS A 42 -22.68 -10.94 -21.83
C HIS A 42 -23.88 -10.49 -20.97
N SER A 43 -24.76 -9.60 -21.46
CA SER A 43 -26.03 -9.24 -20.79
C SER A 43 -26.98 -10.43 -20.60
N ARG A 44 -26.83 -11.48 -21.40
CA ARG A 44 -27.66 -12.71 -21.32
C ARG A 44 -27.11 -13.74 -20.34
N THR A 45 -25.88 -13.52 -19.85
CA THR A 45 -25.08 -14.51 -19.09
C THR A 45 -24.62 -13.96 -17.73
N GLY A 46 -24.34 -12.66 -17.62
CA GLY A 46 -23.76 -12.02 -16.44
C GLY A 46 -24.76 -11.21 -15.61
N THR A 47 -24.89 -11.54 -14.32
CA THR A 47 -25.88 -10.96 -13.39
C THR A 47 -25.64 -9.48 -13.07
N LEU A 48 -24.38 -9.06 -12.92
CA LEU A 48 -24.02 -7.66 -12.65
C LEU A 48 -24.30 -6.76 -13.86
N MET A 49 -23.84 -7.18 -15.04
CA MET A 49 -23.94 -6.34 -16.23
C MET A 49 -25.38 -6.26 -16.77
N LEU A 50 -26.18 -7.32 -16.62
CA LEU A 50 -27.65 -7.26 -16.80
C LEU A 50 -28.30 -6.24 -15.86
N ARG A 51 -27.89 -6.16 -14.59
CA ARG A 51 -28.38 -5.15 -13.64
C ARG A 51 -28.02 -3.73 -14.07
N VAL A 52 -26.80 -3.51 -14.57
CA VAL A 52 -26.33 -2.21 -15.08
C VAL A 52 -27.11 -1.79 -16.33
N VAL A 53 -27.29 -2.69 -17.30
CA VAL A 53 -28.09 -2.44 -18.52
C VAL A 53 -29.56 -2.18 -18.20
N ASN A 54 -30.16 -2.92 -17.25
CA ASN A 54 -31.54 -2.69 -16.83
C ASN A 54 -31.73 -1.36 -16.08
N LYS A 55 -30.71 -0.88 -15.35
CA LYS A 55 -30.77 0.38 -14.60
C LYS A 55 -30.51 1.62 -15.46
N HIS A 56 -29.57 1.53 -16.41
CA HIS A 56 -29.07 2.68 -17.17
C HIS A 56 -29.42 2.68 -18.66
N GLY A 57 -29.96 1.58 -19.20
CA GLY A 57 -30.28 1.43 -20.62
C GLY A 57 -29.11 0.94 -21.45
N PHE A 58 -29.38 0.02 -22.39
CA PHE A 58 -28.35 -0.64 -23.21
C PHE A 58 -27.48 0.35 -24.02
N ASP A 59 -28.10 1.38 -24.61
CA ASP A 59 -27.39 2.36 -25.44
C ASP A 59 -26.43 3.24 -24.62
N ALA A 60 -26.88 3.74 -23.46
CA ALA A 60 -26.03 4.55 -22.58
C ALA A 60 -24.86 3.73 -22.01
N VAL A 61 -25.11 2.49 -21.59
CA VAL A 61 -24.03 1.57 -21.16
C VAL A 61 -23.06 1.29 -22.31
N SER A 62 -23.55 1.06 -23.52
CA SER A 62 -22.70 0.86 -24.70
C SER A 62 -21.84 2.08 -25.04
N GLU A 63 -22.39 3.29 -24.92
CA GLU A 63 -21.67 4.53 -25.21
C GLU A 63 -20.64 4.87 -24.11
N ALA A 64 -20.95 4.61 -22.84
CA ALA A 64 -19.98 4.70 -21.74
C ALA A 64 -18.84 3.67 -21.88
N VAL A 65 -19.14 2.41 -22.23
CA VAL A 65 -18.09 1.41 -22.49
C VAL A 65 -17.21 1.84 -23.67
N LEU A 66 -17.79 2.37 -24.76
CA LEU A 66 -17.03 2.91 -25.89
C LEU A 66 -16.15 4.11 -25.49
N LYS A 67 -16.64 5.01 -24.63
CA LYS A 67 -15.88 6.14 -24.08
C LYS A 67 -14.67 5.63 -23.29
N LEU A 68 -14.89 4.71 -22.35
CA LEU A 68 -13.85 4.11 -21.50
C LEU A 68 -12.82 3.29 -22.30
N LEU A 69 -13.23 2.65 -23.41
CA LEU A 69 -12.31 2.03 -24.37
C LEU A 69 -11.46 3.10 -25.06
N LEU A 70 -12.06 4.15 -25.64
CA LEU A 70 -11.33 5.26 -26.26
C LEU A 70 -10.31 5.91 -25.31
N GLU A 71 -10.68 6.06 -24.04
CA GLU A 71 -9.86 6.60 -22.95
C GLU A 71 -8.86 5.58 -22.36
N LYS A 72 -8.71 4.39 -22.96
CA LYS A 72 -7.75 3.34 -22.59
C LYS A 72 -7.90 2.78 -21.17
N VAL A 73 -9.06 2.96 -20.54
CA VAL A 73 -9.33 2.58 -19.14
C VAL A 73 -9.32 1.05 -18.95
N TYR A 74 -9.62 0.28 -20.01
CA TYR A 74 -9.49 -1.18 -20.01
C TYR A 74 -8.10 -1.68 -20.41
N GLU A 75 -7.25 -0.84 -21.02
CA GLU A 75 -5.91 -1.23 -21.46
C GLU A 75 -4.85 -1.12 -20.35
N SER A 76 -5.09 -0.29 -19.32
CA SER A 76 -4.23 -0.24 -18.15
C SER A 76 -5.01 -0.03 -16.85
N LYS A 77 -4.70 -0.89 -15.89
CA LYS A 77 -5.24 -0.87 -14.53
C LYS A 77 -4.79 0.38 -13.76
N VAL A 78 -3.68 1.01 -14.14
CA VAL A 78 -3.24 2.31 -13.60
C VAL A 78 -4.19 3.43 -14.04
N ILE A 79 -4.61 3.45 -15.32
CA ILE A 79 -5.58 4.44 -15.84
C ILE A 79 -6.95 4.24 -15.16
N ALA A 80 -7.39 2.98 -14.99
CA ALA A 80 -8.59 2.66 -14.23
C ALA A 80 -8.52 3.12 -12.77
N CYS A 81 -7.37 2.91 -12.11
CA CYS A 81 -7.14 3.33 -10.73
C CYS A 81 -7.10 4.86 -10.58
N GLN A 82 -6.59 5.59 -11.57
CA GLN A 82 -6.65 7.06 -11.62
C GLN A 82 -8.07 7.58 -11.83
N ARG A 83 -8.87 6.91 -12.67
CA ARG A 83 -10.23 7.36 -12.99
C ARG A 83 -11.27 6.98 -11.92
N PHE A 84 -11.09 5.83 -11.28
CA PHE A 84 -12.05 5.25 -10.35
C PHE A 84 -11.37 4.82 -9.03
N PRO A 85 -10.65 5.70 -8.31
CA PRO A 85 -9.84 5.32 -7.16
C PRO A 85 -10.63 4.55 -6.09
N ASP A 86 -11.91 4.89 -5.89
CA ASP A 86 -12.80 4.20 -4.94
C ASP A 86 -13.03 2.70 -5.24
N LEU A 87 -12.95 2.26 -6.50
CA LEU A 87 -13.05 0.82 -6.84
C LEU A 87 -11.81 0.03 -6.40
N PHE A 88 -10.68 0.72 -6.24
CA PHE A 88 -9.39 0.12 -5.94
C PHE A 88 -8.97 0.38 -4.49
N LYS A 89 -9.66 1.23 -3.73
CA LYS A 89 -9.31 1.52 -2.33
C LYS A 89 -9.42 0.23 -1.52
N PRO A 90 -8.35 -0.26 -0.86
CA PRO A 90 -8.44 -1.42 0.00
C PRO A 90 -9.42 -1.09 1.12
N SER A 91 -10.47 -1.91 1.27
CA SER A 91 -11.55 -1.64 2.21
C SER A 91 -11.00 -1.53 3.63
N THR A 92 -10.92 -0.29 4.13
CA THR A 92 -10.45 -0.04 5.50
C THR A 92 -11.41 -0.73 6.47
N PRO A 93 -10.91 -1.47 7.47
CA PRO A 93 -11.73 -1.87 8.60
C PRO A 93 -12.32 -0.60 9.21
N GLN A 94 -13.63 -0.43 9.03
CA GLN A 94 -14.33 0.79 9.39
C GLN A 94 -14.07 1.11 10.86
N SER A 95 -13.85 2.39 11.17
CA SER A 95 -13.63 2.89 12.52
C SER A 95 -14.84 2.60 13.41
N ALA A 96 -14.87 1.41 14.01
CA ALA A 96 -15.75 1.11 15.13
C ALA A 96 -15.41 2.10 16.25
N PRO A 97 -16.40 2.79 16.85
CA PRO A 97 -16.12 3.72 17.93
C PRO A 97 -15.48 2.94 19.09
N ARG A 98 -14.28 3.35 19.48
CA ARG A 98 -13.67 2.87 20.73
C ARG A 98 -14.53 3.38 21.88
N THR A 99 -15.46 2.53 22.33
CA THR A 99 -16.14 2.74 23.61
C THR A 99 -15.08 2.69 24.69
N GLU A 100 -14.77 3.83 25.30
CA GLU A 100 -13.84 3.88 26.40
C GLU A 100 -14.45 3.21 27.62
N LEU A 101 -13.83 2.12 28.06
CA LEU A 101 -14.05 1.55 29.39
C LEU A 101 -12.70 1.49 30.09
N GLY A 102 -12.35 2.58 30.77
CA GLY A 102 -11.11 2.69 31.52
C GLY A 102 -11.15 1.91 32.84
N GLY A 103 -9.98 1.46 33.28
CA GLY A 103 -9.73 1.15 34.70
C GLY A 103 -9.78 -0.32 35.12
N ALA A 104 -8.65 -1.02 34.99
CA ALA A 104 -8.19 -2.00 35.97
C ALA A 104 -6.66 -2.20 35.85
N VAL A 105 -5.90 -1.83 36.88
CA VAL A 105 -4.44 -2.10 36.96
C VAL A 105 -4.19 -3.17 38.02
N THR A 106 -3.53 -4.25 37.59
CA THR A 106 -2.84 -5.29 38.38
C THR A 106 -1.95 -6.03 37.35
N THR A 107 -0.63 -6.23 37.46
CA THR A 107 0.23 -6.59 38.61
C THR A 107 -0.12 -7.97 39.17
N THR A 108 0.76 -8.99 39.20
CA THR A 108 2.15 -9.12 38.68
C THR A 108 2.16 -10.03 37.40
N GLU A 109 3.15 -10.81 36.94
CA GLU A 109 4.48 -11.24 37.46
C GLU A 109 5.44 -11.62 36.32
N GLN A 110 6.73 -11.85 36.66
CA GLN A 110 7.66 -12.65 35.85
C GLN A 110 8.24 -13.76 36.74
N ALA A 111 8.06 -15.03 36.37
CA ALA A 111 8.74 -16.15 37.04
C ALA A 111 8.97 -17.34 36.09
N THR A 112 10.24 -17.68 35.89
CA THR A 112 10.82 -19.03 35.65
C THR A 112 10.00 -20.10 34.91
N LEU A 113 10.56 -20.74 33.89
CA LEU A 113 11.46 -21.88 34.15
C LEU A 113 12.48 -22.13 33.03
N ASN A 114 13.75 -22.24 33.43
CA ASN A 114 14.84 -22.75 32.59
C ASN A 114 15.13 -24.22 32.93
N GLY A 115 15.56 -24.99 31.92
CA GLY A 115 16.55 -26.06 32.11
C GLY A 115 16.04 -27.50 32.08
N ILE A 116 16.42 -28.20 31.00
CA ILE A 116 16.99 -29.55 31.08
C ILE A 116 18.35 -29.47 30.35
N LYS A 117 19.39 -30.11 30.91
CA LYS A 117 20.73 -30.20 30.31
C LYS A 117 20.95 -31.56 29.63
N GLU A 118 22.07 -31.64 28.92
CA GLU A 118 22.57 -32.78 28.11
C GLU A 118 22.87 -34.05 28.94
N PRO A 119 23.41 -35.10 28.30
CA PRO A 119 24.88 -35.18 28.29
C PRO A 119 25.55 -35.45 26.93
N GLU A 120 26.60 -34.67 26.68
CA GLU A 120 27.94 -35.03 26.15
C GLU A 120 28.18 -36.27 25.27
N LEU A 121 28.88 -36.03 24.16
CA LEU A 121 30.11 -36.71 23.67
C LEU A 121 30.63 -35.84 22.49
N ASP A 122 31.61 -34.95 22.66
CA ASP A 122 33.08 -35.18 22.57
C ASP A 122 33.51 -35.63 21.14
N ASP A 123 34.46 -35.01 20.42
CA ASP A 123 35.82 -34.61 20.85
C ASP A 123 36.51 -33.59 19.87
N THR A 124 37.62 -32.96 20.32
CA THR A 124 38.72 -32.26 19.60
C THR A 124 38.54 -30.94 18.79
N GLN A 125 39.13 -29.86 19.34
CA GLN A 125 40.13 -28.91 18.75
C GLN A 125 39.78 -28.04 17.50
N ASP A 126 40.43 -26.89 17.24
CA ASP A 126 41.59 -26.23 17.86
C ASP A 126 41.37 -24.70 18.09
N ALA A 127 42.28 -24.04 18.81
CA ALA A 127 42.09 -22.72 19.40
C ALA A 127 42.61 -21.51 18.58
N ARG A 128 42.11 -20.30 18.90
CA ARG A 128 42.90 -19.20 19.54
C ARG A 128 42.12 -17.88 19.71
N GLU A 129 42.07 -17.41 20.95
CA GLU A 129 42.07 -15.98 21.33
C GLU A 129 43.37 -15.76 22.16
N PRO A 130 43.87 -14.52 22.42
CA PRO A 130 43.27 -13.68 23.48
C PRO A 130 43.44 -12.13 23.37
N GLN A 131 42.53 -11.39 24.03
CA GLN A 131 42.76 -10.17 24.87
C GLN A 131 43.45 -8.90 24.25
N GLU A 132 43.20 -7.64 24.68
CA GLU A 132 42.32 -7.09 25.72
C GLU A 132 41.89 -5.61 25.46
N GLN A 133 41.07 -5.06 26.37
CA GLN A 133 40.48 -3.69 26.38
C GLN A 133 41.37 -2.69 27.19
N PRO A 134 40.94 -1.47 27.64
CA PRO A 134 39.73 -0.64 27.41
C PRO A 134 40.10 0.79 26.91
N THR A 135 39.26 1.85 26.86
CA THR A 135 37.88 2.15 27.35
C THR A 135 37.16 3.00 26.24
N ALA A 136 36.11 3.83 26.39
CA ALA A 136 35.42 4.53 27.49
C ALA A 136 33.90 4.68 27.21
N ILE A 137 33.18 5.52 27.98
CA ILE A 137 31.72 5.72 27.93
C ILE A 137 31.39 7.22 27.78
N ASN A 138 30.33 7.57 27.05
CA ASN A 138 29.39 8.65 27.40
C ASN A 138 28.14 8.63 26.48
N ASP A 139 27.02 9.11 27.00
CA ASP A 139 25.68 8.93 26.42
C ASP A 139 25.32 9.90 25.28
N ALA A 140 24.47 9.41 24.36
CA ALA A 140 23.63 10.24 23.51
C ALA A 140 22.33 9.49 23.13
N ILE A 141 21.29 9.60 23.95
CA ILE A 141 19.93 9.17 23.59
C ILE A 141 19.42 10.07 22.48
N ASN A 142 19.19 9.51 21.27
CA ASN A 142 18.25 10.02 20.25
C ASN A 142 18.13 9.08 19.04
N SER A 143 17.62 7.86 19.24
CA SER A 143 17.35 6.91 18.15
C SER A 143 15.97 7.14 17.47
N SER A 144 15.61 8.41 17.22
CA SER A 144 14.31 8.81 16.65
C SER A 144 14.34 8.85 15.10
N ALA A 145 14.80 7.76 14.49
CA ALA A 145 14.77 7.56 13.04
C ALA A 145 14.63 6.05 12.74
N SER A 146 13.41 5.53 12.78
CA SER A 146 13.12 4.19 12.27
C SER A 146 13.19 4.22 10.73
N ASP A 147 14.29 3.72 10.17
CA ASP A 147 14.58 3.78 8.73
C ASP A 147 13.41 3.27 7.86
N ILE A 148 12.76 4.18 7.12
CA ILE A 148 11.78 3.83 6.08
C ILE A 148 12.50 3.40 4.77
N SER A 149 13.66 2.77 4.92
CA SER A 149 14.45 2.13 3.86
C SER A 149 13.73 0.88 3.29
N GLY A 150 12.77 0.32 4.04
CA GLY A 150 11.91 -0.76 3.56
C GLY A 150 10.94 -0.38 2.41
N SER A 151 10.67 0.91 2.19
CA SER A 151 9.70 1.39 1.19
C SER A 151 10.01 0.91 -0.23
N SER A 152 11.28 0.97 -0.66
CA SER A 152 11.75 0.49 -1.96
C SER A 152 11.54 -1.02 -2.17
N SER A 153 11.56 -1.82 -1.09
CA SER A 153 11.38 -3.27 -1.18
C SER A 153 9.93 -3.68 -1.46
N LEU A 154 8.95 -2.90 -0.98
CA LEU A 154 7.51 -3.22 -1.16
C LEU A 154 7.10 -3.26 -2.64
N PHE A 155 7.73 -2.45 -3.49
CA PHE A 155 7.36 -2.28 -4.89
C PHE A 155 8.19 -3.12 -5.88
N SER A 156 9.16 -3.90 -5.41
CA SER A 156 9.88 -4.85 -6.27
C SER A 156 8.92 -5.93 -6.81
N ILE A 157 9.12 -6.35 -8.07
CA ILE A 157 8.19 -7.27 -8.74
C ILE A 157 8.76 -8.69 -8.63
N HIS A 158 8.13 -9.50 -7.80
CA HIS A 158 8.45 -10.92 -7.60
C HIS A 158 7.14 -11.71 -7.51
N LEU A 159 7.15 -12.94 -8.03
CA LEU A 159 6.08 -13.89 -7.80
C LEU A 159 6.20 -14.49 -6.37
N PRO A 160 5.14 -15.08 -5.82
CA PRO A 160 5.25 -15.91 -4.62
C PRO A 160 6.25 -17.06 -4.86
N PHE A 161 7.23 -17.21 -3.97
CA PHE A 161 8.30 -18.20 -4.13
C PHE A 161 7.83 -19.65 -4.43
N PRO A 162 6.74 -20.19 -3.84
CA PRO A 162 6.24 -21.51 -4.21
C PRO A 162 5.84 -21.62 -5.69
N THR A 163 5.25 -20.56 -6.25
CA THR A 163 4.88 -20.47 -7.68
C THR A 163 6.12 -20.35 -8.56
N GLU A 164 7.09 -19.53 -8.15
CA GLU A 164 8.38 -19.37 -8.83
C GLU A 164 9.18 -20.68 -8.89
N HIS A 165 9.29 -21.39 -7.76
CA HIS A 165 10.00 -22.66 -7.67
C HIS A 165 9.32 -23.76 -8.51
N LEU A 166 7.98 -23.86 -8.45
CA LEU A 166 7.20 -24.78 -9.29
C LEU A 166 7.39 -24.48 -10.78
N LEU A 167 7.37 -23.19 -11.16
CA LEU A 167 7.60 -22.73 -12.52
C LEU A 167 9.00 -23.14 -13.03
N MET A 168 10.04 -23.02 -12.20
CA MET A 168 11.39 -23.48 -12.53
C MET A 168 11.53 -25.00 -12.56
N GLU A 169 10.88 -25.74 -11.66
CA GLU A 169 10.85 -27.21 -11.69
C GLU A 169 10.18 -27.75 -12.98
N LYS A 170 9.06 -27.13 -13.38
CA LYS A 170 8.37 -27.48 -14.64
C LYS A 170 9.20 -27.09 -15.86
N LEU A 171 9.87 -25.93 -15.84
CA LEU A 171 10.73 -25.51 -16.95
C LEU A 171 11.92 -26.45 -17.13
N GLN A 172 12.57 -26.85 -16.03
CA GLN A 172 13.66 -27.83 -16.07
C GLN A 172 13.20 -29.15 -16.71
N LYS A 173 12.11 -29.75 -16.20
CA LYS A 173 11.63 -31.07 -16.68
C LYS A 173 11.19 -31.06 -18.14
N THR A 174 10.56 -29.98 -18.61
CA THR A 174 10.19 -29.83 -20.04
C THR A 174 11.43 -29.74 -20.93
N LEU A 175 12.49 -29.06 -20.49
CA LEU A 175 13.76 -28.99 -21.23
C LEU A 175 14.53 -30.33 -21.21
N GLU A 176 14.56 -31.04 -20.08
CA GLU A 176 15.21 -32.36 -19.99
C GLU A 176 14.52 -33.38 -20.91
N LEU A 177 13.19 -33.33 -21.01
CA LEU A 177 12.40 -34.08 -22.00
C LEU A 177 12.73 -33.69 -23.45
N ALA A 178 12.78 -32.39 -23.78
CA ALA A 178 13.11 -31.93 -25.13
C ALA A 178 14.52 -32.35 -25.56
N CYS A 179 15.50 -32.20 -24.66
CA CYS A 179 16.87 -32.64 -24.87
C CYS A 179 16.96 -34.16 -25.06
N TYR A 180 16.25 -34.96 -24.26
CA TYR A 180 16.18 -36.41 -24.43
C TYR A 180 15.58 -36.80 -25.79
N GLN A 181 14.45 -36.20 -26.19
CA GLN A 181 13.85 -36.42 -27.51
C GLN A 181 14.77 -36.01 -28.67
N TYR A 182 15.60 -34.98 -28.49
CA TYR A 182 16.65 -34.62 -29.46
C TYR A 182 17.78 -35.66 -29.50
N GLY A 183 18.31 -36.05 -28.34
CA GLY A 183 19.37 -37.05 -28.23
C GLY A 183 18.99 -38.40 -28.82
N MET A 184 17.74 -38.83 -28.64
CA MET A 184 17.17 -40.04 -29.27
C MET A 184 16.99 -39.94 -30.79
N ARG A 185 16.95 -38.73 -31.37
CA ARG A 185 16.91 -38.51 -32.82
C ARG A 185 18.31 -38.38 -33.42
N GLU A 186 19.21 -37.64 -32.78
CA GLU A 186 20.45 -37.15 -33.39
C GLU A 186 21.74 -37.64 -32.74
N LEU A 187 21.72 -37.99 -31.45
CA LEU A 187 22.91 -38.31 -30.65
C LEU A 187 22.87 -39.73 -30.06
N GLN A 188 22.16 -40.66 -30.71
CA GLN A 188 21.88 -42.03 -30.22
C GLN A 188 23.12 -42.79 -29.71
N SER A 189 24.25 -42.66 -30.38
CA SER A 189 25.53 -43.27 -29.98
C SER A 189 26.10 -42.70 -28.67
N THR A 190 25.78 -41.44 -28.34
CA THR A 190 26.10 -40.82 -27.04
C THR A 190 25.11 -41.24 -25.97
N MET A 191 23.81 -41.32 -26.29
CA MET A 191 22.78 -41.82 -25.38
C MET A 191 23.15 -43.22 -24.85
N GLN A 192 23.45 -44.14 -25.78
CA GLN A 192 23.87 -45.52 -25.48
C GLN A 192 25.22 -45.59 -24.72
N LYS A 193 26.13 -44.64 -24.95
CA LYS A 193 27.43 -44.62 -24.27
C LYS A 193 27.39 -44.03 -22.85
N ARG A 194 26.34 -43.27 -22.53
CA ARG A 194 26.13 -42.62 -21.22
C ARG A 194 25.00 -43.27 -20.40
N ASP A 195 24.41 -44.37 -20.89
CA ASP A 195 23.24 -45.03 -20.30
C ASP A 195 22.07 -44.06 -20.03
N TRP A 196 21.86 -43.11 -20.94
CA TRP A 196 20.76 -42.14 -20.88
C TRP A 196 19.48 -42.75 -21.47
N ASP A 197 18.80 -43.57 -20.68
CA ASP A 197 17.61 -44.35 -21.06
C ASP A 197 16.26 -43.64 -20.83
N CYS A 198 16.25 -42.56 -20.06
CA CYS A 198 15.08 -41.73 -19.75
C CYS A 198 15.47 -40.23 -19.68
N PRO A 199 14.50 -39.29 -19.74
CA PRO A 199 14.76 -37.87 -19.55
C PRO A 199 15.46 -37.55 -18.23
N GLU A 200 15.08 -38.23 -17.15
CA GLU A 200 15.61 -38.04 -15.80
C GLU A 200 17.06 -38.53 -15.62
N ALA A 201 17.60 -39.32 -16.54
CA ALA A 201 18.99 -39.80 -16.49
C ALA A 201 20.02 -38.71 -16.84
N ALA A 202 19.59 -37.59 -17.43
CA ALA A 202 20.47 -36.60 -18.05
C ALA A 202 20.08 -35.16 -17.65
N GLU A 203 20.84 -34.58 -16.71
CA GLU A 203 20.59 -33.24 -16.17
C GLU A 203 20.93 -32.12 -17.18
N LEU A 204 20.25 -30.97 -17.10
CA LEU A 204 20.49 -29.84 -18.01
C LEU A 204 21.96 -29.39 -18.15
N ASN A 205 22.79 -29.44 -17.11
CA ASN A 205 24.23 -29.13 -17.22
C ASN A 205 24.99 -30.13 -18.11
N GLN A 206 24.60 -31.41 -18.08
CA GLN A 206 25.23 -32.45 -18.89
C GLN A 206 24.79 -32.32 -20.36
N TRP A 207 23.54 -31.89 -20.58
CA TRP A 207 23.05 -31.49 -21.90
C TRP A 207 23.75 -30.24 -22.42
N THR A 208 23.96 -29.20 -21.61
CA THR A 208 24.62 -27.97 -22.07
C THR A 208 26.09 -28.18 -22.40
N GLU A 209 26.79 -29.08 -21.70
CA GLU A 209 28.12 -29.54 -22.11
C GLU A 209 28.09 -30.27 -23.46
N LEU A 210 27.12 -31.17 -23.67
CA LEU A 210 27.01 -31.99 -24.88
C LEU A 210 26.61 -31.16 -26.11
N LEU A 211 25.61 -30.29 -25.98
CA LEU A 211 25.11 -29.43 -27.06
C LEU A 211 26.06 -28.26 -27.37
N GLY A 212 26.95 -27.90 -26.44
CA GLY A 212 28.03 -26.93 -26.66
C GLY A 212 29.17 -27.47 -27.55
N GLN A 213 29.18 -28.75 -27.90
CA GLN A 213 30.18 -29.35 -28.78
C GLN A 213 29.79 -29.14 -30.25
N LYS A 214 30.75 -28.72 -31.07
CA LYS A 214 30.49 -28.34 -32.47
C LYS A 214 29.93 -29.52 -33.28
N GLY A 215 28.76 -29.32 -33.89
CA GLY A 215 28.05 -30.32 -34.70
C GLY A 215 26.98 -31.13 -33.95
N ASN A 216 26.88 -30.99 -32.61
CA ASN A 216 25.83 -31.63 -31.82
C ASN A 216 24.50 -30.85 -31.78
N LEU A 217 24.42 -29.72 -32.48
CA LEU A 217 23.19 -28.98 -32.77
C LEU A 217 23.11 -28.77 -34.29
N LYS A 218 21.91 -28.98 -34.87
CA LYS A 218 21.67 -28.81 -36.32
C LYS A 218 21.31 -27.38 -36.72
N GLN A 219 20.80 -26.58 -35.79
CA GLN A 219 20.40 -25.20 -36.00
C GLN A 219 21.36 -24.30 -35.22
N GLU A 220 22.08 -23.43 -35.94
CA GLU A 220 23.03 -22.46 -35.35
C GLU A 220 22.47 -21.02 -35.31
N GLU A 221 21.23 -20.79 -35.80
CA GLU A 221 20.56 -19.49 -35.77
C GLU A 221 19.95 -19.19 -34.39
N PHE A 222 20.78 -18.63 -33.50
CA PHE A 222 20.40 -18.15 -32.18
C PHE A 222 20.40 -16.62 -32.11
N SER A 223 19.51 -16.04 -31.29
CA SER A 223 19.45 -14.60 -31.01
C SER A 223 20.64 -14.08 -30.20
N LYS A 224 21.37 -14.99 -29.53
CA LYS A 224 22.55 -14.72 -28.70
C LYS A 224 23.64 -15.78 -28.94
N PRO A 225 24.89 -15.57 -28.49
CA PRO A 225 25.92 -16.59 -28.56
C PRO A 225 25.50 -17.88 -27.86
N LEU A 226 25.60 -19.03 -28.54
CA LEU A 226 25.18 -20.35 -28.02
C LEU A 226 25.73 -20.64 -26.61
N LYS A 227 26.96 -20.21 -26.30
CA LYS A 227 27.55 -20.36 -24.96
C LYS A 227 26.75 -19.64 -23.87
N GLU A 228 26.23 -18.45 -24.14
CA GLU A 228 25.42 -17.67 -23.19
C GLU A 228 24.04 -18.30 -23.00
N LEU A 229 23.44 -18.80 -24.09
CA LEU A 229 22.20 -19.56 -24.05
C LEU A 229 22.37 -20.81 -23.16
N LEU A 230 23.37 -21.64 -23.44
CA LEU A 230 23.64 -22.86 -22.69
C LEU A 230 24.02 -22.59 -21.22
N GLN A 231 24.72 -21.48 -20.93
CA GLN A 231 24.96 -21.04 -19.54
C GLN A 231 23.65 -20.64 -18.84
N SER A 232 22.74 -19.97 -19.54
CA SER A 232 21.40 -19.63 -19.04
C SER A 232 20.58 -20.88 -18.70
N ILE A 233 20.60 -21.89 -19.58
CA ILE A 233 19.92 -23.18 -19.39
C ILE A 233 20.50 -23.97 -18.21
N ALA A 234 21.83 -24.00 -18.05
CA ALA A 234 22.46 -24.61 -16.88
C ALA A 234 22.04 -23.92 -15.57
N GLN A 235 21.85 -22.60 -15.61
CA GLN A 235 21.37 -21.82 -14.47
C GLN A 235 19.89 -22.08 -14.14
N ILE A 236 19.05 -22.56 -15.08
CA ILE A 236 17.67 -23.00 -14.79
C ILE A 236 17.70 -24.18 -13.81
N ARG A 237 18.49 -25.23 -14.07
CA ARG A 237 18.65 -26.35 -13.11
C ARG A 237 19.20 -25.86 -11.77
N HIS A 238 20.21 -24.98 -11.77
CA HIS A 238 20.75 -24.44 -10.52
C HIS A 238 19.66 -23.73 -9.70
N THR A 239 18.83 -22.91 -10.36
CA THR A 239 17.73 -22.16 -9.74
C THR A 239 16.66 -23.10 -9.18
N ALA A 240 16.23 -24.10 -9.97
CA ALA A 240 15.24 -25.08 -9.56
C ALA A 240 15.73 -25.99 -8.41
N VAL A 241 16.90 -26.62 -8.55
CA VAL A 241 17.45 -27.60 -7.60
C VAL A 241 17.87 -26.94 -6.28
N HIS A 242 18.59 -25.81 -6.34
CA HIS A 242 19.05 -25.11 -5.14
C HIS A 242 18.06 -24.07 -4.61
N ARG A 243 16.83 -24.02 -5.16
CA ARG A 243 15.73 -23.17 -4.67
C ARG A 243 16.09 -21.68 -4.60
N VAL A 244 16.90 -21.23 -5.56
CA VAL A 244 17.38 -19.85 -5.63
C VAL A 244 16.25 -18.94 -6.08
N ARG A 245 16.13 -17.75 -5.47
CA ARG A 245 15.15 -16.74 -5.87
C ARG A 245 15.64 -15.94 -7.07
N THR A 246 14.70 -15.57 -7.92
CA THR A 246 14.89 -14.86 -9.17
C THR A 246 14.01 -13.61 -9.19
N ASP A 247 14.47 -12.52 -9.79
CA ASP A 247 13.60 -11.41 -10.14
C ASP A 247 12.77 -11.70 -11.41
N SER A 248 11.75 -10.89 -11.67
CA SER A 248 10.89 -11.03 -12.84
C SER A 248 11.63 -11.00 -14.18
N SER A 249 12.73 -10.27 -14.29
CA SER A 249 13.55 -10.18 -15.51
C SER A 249 14.41 -11.43 -15.72
N GLY A 250 15.02 -11.98 -14.67
CA GLY A 250 15.73 -13.25 -14.73
C GLY A 250 14.79 -14.42 -15.09
N LEU A 251 13.58 -14.40 -14.55
CA LEU A 251 12.53 -15.39 -14.84
C LEU A 251 12.05 -15.31 -16.30
N GLN A 252 11.79 -14.10 -16.82
CA GLN A 252 11.43 -13.87 -18.22
C GLN A 252 12.55 -14.28 -19.18
N ARG A 253 13.81 -14.01 -18.82
CA ARG A 253 14.99 -14.48 -19.55
C ARG A 253 15.06 -16.01 -19.58
N PHE A 254 14.97 -16.69 -18.44
CA PHE A 254 15.00 -18.17 -18.41
C PHE A 254 13.90 -18.80 -19.29
N LEU A 255 12.69 -18.22 -19.31
CA LEU A 255 11.60 -18.70 -20.15
C LEU A 255 11.83 -18.44 -21.65
N ALA A 256 12.38 -17.28 -22.04
CA ALA A 256 12.71 -16.99 -23.43
C ALA A 256 13.85 -17.88 -23.94
N ASP A 257 14.88 -18.08 -23.11
CA ASP A 257 16.06 -18.89 -23.41
C ASP A 257 15.69 -20.38 -23.52
N ALA A 258 14.79 -20.87 -22.66
CA ALA A 258 14.24 -22.21 -22.75
C ALA A 258 13.44 -22.44 -24.04
N GLU A 259 12.63 -21.47 -24.46
CA GLU A 259 11.87 -21.54 -25.71
C GLU A 259 12.79 -21.50 -26.95
N GLU A 260 13.86 -20.72 -26.89
CA GLU A 260 14.90 -20.67 -27.92
C GLU A 260 15.64 -22.02 -28.06
N LEU A 261 16.01 -22.65 -26.95
CA LEU A 261 16.62 -23.98 -26.99
C LEU A 261 15.63 -25.05 -27.50
N ALA A 262 14.39 -25.10 -26.98
CA ALA A 262 13.39 -26.09 -27.41
C ALA A 262 13.11 -26.03 -28.92
N ARG A 263 13.09 -24.80 -29.48
CA ARG A 263 12.95 -24.57 -30.92
C ARG A 263 14.15 -25.10 -31.71
N ALA A 264 15.38 -24.83 -31.26
CA ALA A 264 16.61 -25.32 -31.91
C ALA A 264 16.82 -26.84 -31.80
N LEU A 265 16.17 -27.48 -30.81
CA LEU A 265 16.07 -28.94 -30.67
C LEU A 265 14.95 -29.54 -31.56
N GLY A 266 14.16 -28.71 -32.25
CA GLY A 266 13.04 -29.17 -33.09
C GLY A 266 12.03 -30.01 -32.30
N ASP A 267 11.64 -29.56 -31.11
CA ASP A 267 10.54 -30.14 -30.33
C ASP A 267 9.40 -29.11 -30.23
N ASP A 268 8.44 -29.23 -31.14
CA ASP A 268 7.31 -28.29 -31.24
C ASP A 268 6.42 -28.32 -29.99
N ILE A 269 6.28 -29.49 -29.34
CA ILE A 269 5.40 -29.70 -28.18
C ILE A 269 6.00 -29.01 -26.95
N CYS A 270 7.31 -29.21 -26.70
CA CYS A 270 8.01 -28.50 -25.63
C CYS A 270 8.11 -27.00 -25.94
N THR A 271 8.31 -26.61 -27.21
CA THR A 271 8.34 -25.21 -27.64
C THR A 271 7.00 -24.51 -27.38
N GLU A 272 5.87 -25.09 -27.79
CA GLU A 272 4.53 -24.54 -27.51
C GLU A 272 4.25 -24.47 -26.00
N THR A 273 4.60 -25.52 -25.25
CA THR A 273 4.43 -25.58 -23.79
C THR A 273 5.19 -24.45 -23.09
N ILE A 274 6.46 -24.22 -23.46
CA ILE A 274 7.27 -23.15 -22.88
C ILE A 274 6.81 -21.78 -23.38
N SER A 275 6.37 -21.67 -24.64
CA SER A 275 5.83 -20.42 -25.20
C SER A 275 4.60 -19.94 -24.44
N LYS A 276 3.65 -20.85 -24.18
CA LYS A 276 2.49 -20.57 -23.34
C LYS A 276 2.91 -20.17 -21.92
N LEU A 277 3.80 -20.94 -21.31
CA LEU A 277 4.30 -20.70 -19.95
C LEU A 277 4.99 -19.32 -19.82
N ARG A 278 5.69 -18.87 -20.87
CA ARG A 278 6.26 -17.52 -20.98
C ARG A 278 5.19 -16.45 -21.09
N LEU A 279 4.18 -16.63 -21.93
CA LEU A 279 3.08 -15.67 -22.09
C LEU A 279 2.23 -15.52 -20.81
N ASP A 280 1.85 -16.62 -20.19
CA ASP A 280 1.10 -16.66 -18.93
C ASP A 280 1.91 -15.96 -17.80
N THR A 281 3.21 -16.24 -17.71
CA THR A 281 4.12 -15.59 -16.75
C THR A 281 4.31 -14.10 -17.04
N GLN A 282 4.47 -13.71 -18.30
CA GLN A 282 4.63 -12.32 -18.74
C GLN A 282 3.38 -11.49 -18.42
N SER A 283 2.19 -12.05 -18.68
CA SER A 283 0.90 -11.44 -18.34
C SER A 283 0.77 -11.23 -16.84
N THR A 284 1.00 -12.28 -16.05
CA THR A 284 0.93 -12.25 -14.57
C THR A 284 1.87 -11.19 -13.97
N ILE A 285 3.11 -11.08 -14.47
CA ILE A 285 4.09 -10.10 -14.01
C ILE A 285 3.68 -8.67 -14.39
N THR A 286 3.10 -8.46 -15.58
CA THR A 286 2.60 -7.14 -16.00
C THR A 286 1.40 -6.72 -15.15
N GLU A 287 0.43 -7.61 -14.92
CA GLU A 287 -0.72 -7.27 -14.07
C GLU A 287 -0.29 -6.98 -12.63
N LEU A 288 0.64 -7.77 -12.07
CA LEU A 288 1.22 -7.52 -10.74
C LEU A 288 1.95 -6.17 -10.66
N ARG A 289 2.63 -5.74 -11.74
CA ARG A 289 3.25 -4.41 -11.83
C ARG A 289 2.21 -3.30 -11.73
N GLU A 290 1.14 -3.38 -12.52
CA GLU A 290 0.09 -2.35 -12.54
C GLU A 290 -0.71 -2.31 -11.23
N ASN A 291 -1.00 -3.48 -10.64
CA ASN A 291 -1.57 -3.58 -9.29
C ASN A 291 -0.69 -2.85 -8.25
N LYS A 292 0.64 -3.09 -8.26
CA LYS A 292 1.56 -2.40 -7.35
C LYS A 292 1.68 -0.90 -7.62
N GLN A 293 1.57 -0.46 -8.87
CA GLN A 293 1.58 0.98 -9.22
C GLN A 293 0.32 1.70 -8.75
N CYS A 294 -0.86 1.09 -8.92
CA CYS A 294 -2.12 1.60 -8.36
C CYS A 294 -2.06 1.73 -6.82
N LEU A 295 -1.62 0.66 -6.13
CA LEU A 295 -1.47 0.68 -4.67
C LEU A 295 -0.45 1.72 -4.19
N LYS A 296 0.63 1.98 -4.96
CA LYS A 296 1.56 3.05 -4.62
C LYS A 296 0.88 4.42 -4.72
N MET A 297 0.20 4.70 -5.83
CA MET A 297 -0.45 5.99 -6.07
C MET A 297 -1.47 6.34 -4.98
N GLN A 298 -2.24 5.36 -4.51
CA GLN A 298 -3.17 5.52 -3.38
C GLN A 298 -2.46 5.76 -2.04
N LEU A 299 -1.30 5.12 -1.82
CA LEU A 299 -0.49 5.35 -0.62
C LEU A 299 0.09 6.77 -0.63
N ASP A 300 0.59 7.23 -1.78
CA ASP A 300 1.11 8.58 -1.97
C ASP A 300 -0.01 9.63 -1.74
N GLU A 301 -1.21 9.44 -2.32
CA GLU A 301 -2.42 10.29 -2.10
C GLU A 301 -2.83 10.33 -0.62
N ALA A 302 -2.89 9.17 0.04
CA ALA A 302 -3.25 9.09 1.46
C ALA A 302 -2.20 9.76 2.37
N GLN A 303 -0.91 9.71 2.00
CA GLN A 303 0.16 10.41 2.71
C GLN A 303 0.07 11.93 2.55
N GLU A 304 -0.33 12.43 1.37
CA GLU A 304 -0.55 13.87 1.15
C GLU A 304 -1.70 14.40 2.01
N GLU A 305 -2.87 13.75 2.00
CA GLU A 305 -4.03 14.17 2.81
C GLU A 305 -3.76 14.04 4.32
N ILE A 306 -3.00 13.03 4.78
CA ILE A 306 -2.52 12.95 6.18
C ILE A 306 -1.57 14.11 6.52
N SER A 307 -0.68 14.49 5.59
CA SER A 307 0.28 15.58 5.81
C SER A 307 -0.41 16.94 5.88
N LYS A 308 -1.39 17.17 5.01
CA LYS A 308 -2.26 18.35 5.03
C LYS A 308 -3.04 18.46 6.36
N ARG A 309 -3.71 17.40 6.80
CA ARG A 309 -4.45 17.39 8.08
C ARG A 309 -3.55 17.65 9.29
N ARG A 310 -2.29 17.20 9.26
CA ARG A 310 -1.30 17.58 10.28
C ARG A 310 -1.06 19.08 10.28
N THR A 311 -0.76 19.69 9.13
CA THR A 311 -0.54 21.16 9.07
C THR A 311 -1.78 21.98 9.46
N GLU A 312 -2.99 21.49 9.20
CA GLU A 312 -4.24 22.11 9.65
C GLU A 312 -4.39 22.05 11.18
N LEU A 313 -4.06 20.91 11.81
CA LEU A 313 -4.05 20.74 13.26
C LEU A 313 -2.94 21.54 13.95
N ASP A 314 -1.72 21.53 13.40
CA ASP A 314 -0.58 22.32 13.90
C ASP A 314 -0.91 23.82 13.90
N GLN A 315 -1.59 24.30 12.84
CA GLN A 315 -2.09 25.68 12.75
C GLN A 315 -3.18 25.96 13.80
N GLN A 316 -4.09 25.03 14.04
CA GLN A 316 -5.15 25.18 15.05
C GLN A 316 -4.58 25.19 16.48
N GLU A 317 -3.62 24.33 16.80
CA GLU A 317 -2.89 24.36 18.09
C GLU A 317 -2.18 25.70 18.28
N GLN A 318 -1.44 26.16 17.27
CA GLN A 318 -0.74 27.44 17.35
C GLN A 318 -1.69 28.64 17.53
N GLU A 319 -2.90 28.60 16.95
CA GLU A 319 -3.90 29.65 17.19
C GLU A 319 -4.49 29.59 18.61
N ASN A 320 -4.83 28.40 19.10
CA ASN A 320 -5.32 28.21 20.47
C ASN A 320 -4.29 28.71 21.51
N LEU A 321 -3.00 28.45 21.28
CA LEU A 321 -1.91 28.95 22.13
C LEU A 321 -1.81 30.48 22.10
N ARG A 322 -1.93 31.12 20.93
CA ARG A 322 -1.94 32.59 20.81
C ARG A 322 -3.15 33.23 21.49
N HIS A 323 -4.33 32.62 21.33
CA HIS A 323 -5.54 33.06 22.00
C HIS A 323 -5.40 33.00 23.53
N MET A 324 -4.91 31.87 24.06
CA MET A 324 -4.63 31.68 25.49
C MET A 324 -3.62 32.71 26.01
N GLU A 325 -2.51 32.94 25.30
CA GLU A 325 -1.49 33.91 25.71
C GLU A 325 -2.01 35.36 25.69
N SER A 326 -2.90 35.69 24.75
CA SER A 326 -3.56 37.00 24.67
C SER A 326 -4.54 37.22 25.84
N GLU A 327 -5.32 36.19 26.18
CA GLU A 327 -6.27 36.22 27.29
C GLU A 327 -5.57 36.30 28.65
N ASP A 328 -4.52 35.51 28.88
CA ASP A 328 -3.71 35.58 30.11
C ASP A 328 -3.14 37.00 30.34
N LYS A 329 -2.54 37.60 29.29
CA LYS A 329 -2.07 38.99 29.32
C LYS A 329 -3.19 39.98 29.67
N ARG A 330 -4.40 39.78 29.15
CA ARG A 330 -5.58 40.60 29.46
C ARG A 330 -6.03 40.45 30.91
N TYR A 331 -6.06 39.24 31.45
CA TYR A 331 -6.38 39.00 32.87
C TYR A 331 -5.32 39.58 33.80
N CYS A 332 -4.03 39.42 33.49
CA CYS A 332 -2.93 40.02 34.24
C CYS A 332 -3.02 41.56 34.27
N ALA A 333 -3.29 42.19 33.13
CA ALA A 333 -3.48 43.64 33.04
C ALA A 333 -4.67 44.13 33.90
N LEU A 334 -5.82 43.44 33.82
CA LEU A 334 -7.01 43.78 34.62
C LEU A 334 -6.78 43.59 36.13
N ALA A 335 -6.05 42.56 36.53
CA ALA A 335 -5.65 42.34 37.93
C ALA A 335 -4.71 43.45 38.42
N GLY A 336 -3.72 43.82 37.60
CA GLY A 336 -2.82 44.95 37.88
C GLY A 336 -3.55 46.27 38.03
N GLU A 337 -4.50 46.58 37.14
CA GLU A 337 -5.36 47.77 37.26
C GLU A 337 -6.18 47.80 38.55
N LYS A 338 -6.81 46.68 38.93
CA LYS A 338 -7.60 46.57 40.17
C LYS A 338 -6.71 46.80 41.39
N LEU A 339 -5.53 46.20 41.42
CA LEU A 339 -4.56 46.36 42.50
C LEU A 339 -4.02 47.80 42.57
N GLN A 340 -3.67 48.43 41.44
CA GLN A 340 -3.20 49.81 41.40
C GLN A 340 -4.26 50.80 41.92
N LYS A 341 -5.54 50.59 41.59
CA LYS A 341 -6.66 51.40 42.11
C LYS A 341 -6.77 51.28 43.63
N ALA A 342 -6.61 50.07 44.19
CA ALA A 342 -6.59 49.84 45.64
C ALA A 342 -5.35 50.45 46.33
N LEU A 343 -4.16 50.33 45.74
CA LEU A 343 -2.92 50.93 46.26
C LEU A 343 -2.99 52.46 46.27
N ASN A 344 -3.57 53.08 45.23
CA ASN A 344 -3.76 54.52 45.16
C ASN A 344 -4.70 55.03 46.27
N LEU A 345 -5.74 54.26 46.64
CA LEU A 345 -6.65 54.58 47.76
C LEU A 345 -5.96 54.51 49.13
N ILE A 346 -4.98 53.61 49.29
CA ILE A 346 -4.16 53.55 50.52
C ILE A 346 -3.16 54.72 50.55
N GLY A 347 -2.55 55.04 49.41
CA GLY A 347 -1.61 56.16 49.29
C GLY A 347 -2.23 57.53 49.53
N SER A 348 -3.49 57.75 49.12
CA SER A 348 -4.22 58.99 49.42
C SER A 348 -4.65 59.10 50.88
N LEU A 349 -4.93 57.97 51.55
CA LEU A 349 -5.27 57.93 52.98
C LEU A 349 -4.08 58.35 53.88
N ALA A 350 -2.85 58.21 53.38
CA ALA A 350 -1.62 58.56 54.10
C ALA A 350 -1.33 60.08 54.18
N ILE A 351 -2.16 60.94 53.59
CA ILE A 351 -2.01 62.41 53.65
C ILE A 351 -3.29 63.08 54.18
N ALA A 352 -3.68 62.69 55.39
CA ALA A 352 -4.68 63.38 56.21
C ALA A 352 -4.03 63.93 57.49
N PRO A 353 -3.55 65.19 57.50
CA PRO A 353 -3.10 65.83 58.74
C PRO A 353 -4.32 66.21 59.58
N GLU A 354 -4.44 65.65 60.79
CA GLU A 354 -5.52 66.03 61.70
C GLU A 354 -5.33 67.42 62.33
N THR A 355 -6.47 68.00 62.72
CA THR A 355 -6.74 69.17 63.60
C THR A 355 -7.01 70.52 62.91
N GLY A 356 -8.10 71.20 63.32
CA GLY A 356 -8.43 72.57 62.83
C GLY A 356 -9.92 73.01 62.80
N ASP A 357 -10.78 72.51 63.69
CA ASP A 357 -12.16 72.94 64.02
C ASP A 357 -12.72 74.30 63.48
N ALA A 358 -13.93 74.26 62.86
CA ALA A 358 -14.80 75.45 62.63
C ALA A 358 -16.30 75.12 62.31
N VAL A 359 -17.06 74.67 63.32
CA VAL A 359 -18.46 75.07 63.64
C VAL A 359 -19.46 75.51 62.51
N LEU A 360 -20.51 74.68 62.28
CA LEU A 360 -21.97 74.97 62.04
C LEU A 360 -22.42 76.06 61.01
N ASN A 361 -23.53 75.97 60.26
CA ASN A 361 -24.87 75.49 60.65
C ASN A 361 -25.88 75.43 59.45
N GLY A 362 -26.89 74.55 59.50
CA GLY A 362 -28.13 74.61 58.68
C GLY A 362 -28.05 74.17 57.19
N ASP A 363 -29.10 73.63 56.55
CA ASP A 363 -30.42 73.22 57.06
C ASP A 363 -31.01 72.03 56.24
N ARG A 364 -32.19 71.56 56.64
CA ARG A 364 -32.75 70.23 56.44
C ARG A 364 -33.68 70.11 55.22
N ASN A 365 -33.57 68.99 54.49
CA ASN A 365 -34.76 68.35 53.91
C ASN A 365 -34.62 66.82 53.81
N VAL A 366 -35.72 66.11 53.54
CA VAL A 366 -35.93 64.69 53.94
C VAL A 366 -36.31 63.81 52.74
N VAL A 367 -36.27 62.48 52.94
CA VAL A 367 -36.73 61.38 52.05
C VAL A 367 -35.66 60.92 51.03
N SER A 368 -35.31 59.63 50.88
CA SER A 368 -35.82 58.40 51.55
C SER A 368 -34.69 57.45 51.96
N ASN A 369 -34.97 56.60 52.96
CA ASN A 369 -34.38 55.26 52.98
C ASN A 369 -35.05 54.41 51.89
N ASP A 370 -34.29 53.52 51.27
CA ASP A 370 -34.61 52.09 51.40
C ASP A 370 -33.35 51.24 51.23
N SER A 371 -33.28 50.12 51.94
CA SER A 371 -32.10 49.26 52.00
C SER A 371 -32.41 47.86 51.48
N HIS A 372 -31.72 47.43 50.42
CA HIS A 372 -31.73 46.03 50.00
C HIS A 372 -30.32 45.54 49.65
N LEU A 373 -29.97 44.36 50.14
CA LEU A 373 -28.73 43.66 49.80
C LEU A 373 -28.91 42.97 48.44
N GLY A 374 -27.92 43.10 47.56
CA GLY A 374 -27.87 42.42 46.26
C GLY A 374 -26.52 41.74 46.07
N HIS A 375 -26.39 40.52 46.61
CA HIS A 375 -25.38 39.58 46.14
C HIS A 375 -26.03 38.68 45.09
N GLU A 376 -25.71 38.92 43.82
CA GLU A 376 -25.98 37.98 42.74
C GLU A 376 -24.84 38.11 41.72
N GLU A 377 -23.86 37.22 41.85
CA GLU A 377 -22.87 36.99 40.79
C GLU A 377 -23.58 36.23 39.68
N HIS A 378 -24.14 36.97 38.71
CA HIS A 378 -24.82 36.39 37.56
C HIS A 378 -23.80 35.73 36.62
N PHE A 379 -23.46 34.48 36.93
CA PHE A 379 -22.96 33.53 35.94
C PHE A 379 -24.02 33.41 34.84
N GLU A 380 -23.66 33.78 33.62
CA GLU A 380 -24.50 33.54 32.43
C GLU A 380 -23.68 32.73 31.43
N ASP A 381 -24.31 31.71 30.86
CA ASP A 381 -23.61 30.51 30.38
C ASP A 381 -22.76 30.69 29.10
N CYS A 382 -21.80 29.78 28.94
CA CYS A 382 -21.21 29.47 27.63
C CYS A 382 -22.27 28.89 26.69
N VAL A 383 -22.98 29.74 25.95
CA VAL A 383 -23.90 29.31 24.88
C VAL A 383 -23.09 28.90 23.65
N GLU A 384 -23.16 27.61 23.30
CA GLU A 384 -22.60 27.07 22.06
C GLU A 384 -23.25 27.73 20.83
N SER A 385 -22.48 28.50 20.04
CA SER A 385 -22.97 29.03 18.77
C SER A 385 -22.76 28.05 17.61
N LEU A 386 -23.29 26.84 17.73
CA LEU A 386 -23.41 25.90 16.61
C LEU A 386 -24.60 26.31 15.72
N HIS A 387 -24.33 26.89 14.56
CA HIS A 387 -25.33 27.12 13.52
C HIS A 387 -24.77 26.82 12.13
N SER A 388 -25.07 25.61 11.64
CA SER A 388 -25.17 25.33 10.21
C SER A 388 -26.48 24.58 9.99
N HIS A 389 -27.50 25.31 9.57
CA HIS A 389 -28.88 24.84 9.50
C HIS A 389 -29.27 24.66 8.03
N ASN A 390 -29.32 23.42 7.53
CA ASN A 390 -30.14 23.11 6.36
C ASN A 390 -30.45 21.60 6.19
N CYS A 391 -31.49 21.15 6.87
CA CYS A 391 -32.30 20.00 6.47
C CYS A 391 -33.73 20.27 6.93
N GLN A 392 -34.68 20.33 6.00
CA GLN A 392 -36.11 20.39 6.31
C GLN A 392 -36.85 19.32 5.50
N VAL A 393 -37.89 18.76 6.11
CA VAL A 393 -38.40 17.42 5.81
C VAL A 393 -39.69 17.46 4.98
N GLU A 394 -40.00 16.31 4.39
CA GLU A 394 -41.17 15.96 3.59
C GLU A 394 -42.54 16.34 4.20
N TYR A 395 -43.51 16.55 3.30
CA TYR A 395 -44.94 16.24 3.47
C TYR A 395 -45.52 15.85 2.11
#